data_AF-A0A2S2R992-F1
#
_entry.id   AF-A0A2S2R992-F1
#
_cell.length_a   1.000
_cell.length_b   1.000
_cell.length_c   1.000
_cell.angle_alpha   90.00
_cell.angle_beta   90.00
_cell.angle_gamma   90.00
#
_symmetry.space_group_name_H-M   'P 1'
#
loop_
_entity.id
_entity.type
_entity.pdbx_description
1 polymer ?
#
loop_
_entity_poly.entity_id
_entity_poly.type
_entity_poly.pdbx_seq_one_letter_code
_entity_poly.pdbx_strand_id
1 'polypeptide(L)'
;SESLRFVQAMKNGAFHSGIKRSPYEATFGNKMKMGLANSIIPKNVLPGLQTEEDLEAALTEPKANIVEVGEIDEEVEIDDDVETHGETIYVETRDIENKIPARTQKIKQHREESLIGLQKQARQMLQMSNKKMPIVLIGQTVKIKIPEVDRSKIDARTLMSKVLQVVDADFYRLGTKAGTLSQLFTRNQFTLCEENFLESAIIPENEIGIRQAVSQLSLTGGQGLIRCDCLKKCETNRCKCRSKNLLCNSRCHSSQACTNK
;
A
#
# COMPACT_ATOMS: atom_id res chain seq x y z
N SER A 1 19.86 -12.22 -16.88
CA SER A 1 18.79 -13.21 -16.73
C SER A 1 17.61 -12.79 -17.59
N GLU A 2 17.36 -13.50 -18.70
CA GLU A 2 16.29 -13.16 -19.64
C GLU A 2 14.88 -13.33 -19.04
N SER A 3 14.73 -14.22 -18.07
CA SER A 3 13.51 -14.45 -17.30
C SER A 3 12.92 -13.20 -16.66
N LEU A 4 13.75 -12.23 -16.23
CA LEU A 4 13.28 -11.00 -15.60
C LEU A 4 12.50 -10.10 -16.58
N ARG A 5 12.90 -10.10 -17.86
CA ARG A 5 12.26 -9.29 -18.91
C ARG A 5 10.84 -9.77 -19.20
N PHE A 6 10.63 -11.08 -19.25
CA PHE A 6 9.30 -11.67 -19.44
C PHE A 6 8.36 -11.35 -18.28
N VAL A 7 8.82 -11.48 -17.04
CA VAL A 7 8.03 -11.13 -15.85
C VAL A 7 7.66 -9.66 -15.86
N GLN A 8 8.58 -8.78 -16.27
CA GLN A 8 8.32 -7.35 -16.35
C GLN A 8 7.32 -7.00 -17.46
N ALA A 9 7.43 -7.62 -18.63
CA ALA A 9 6.45 -7.46 -19.70
C ALA A 9 5.05 -7.90 -19.24
N MET A 10 4.93 -9.07 -18.58
CA MET A 10 3.66 -9.53 -18.02
C MET A 10 3.06 -8.53 -17.04
N LYS A 11 3.85 -8.01 -16.09
CA LYS A 11 3.38 -7.00 -15.12
C LYS A 11 2.97 -5.69 -15.79
N ASN A 12 3.71 -5.27 -16.81
CA ASN A 12 3.49 -4.00 -17.49
C ASN A 12 2.29 -4.04 -18.45
N GLY A 13 1.94 -5.20 -18.99
CA GLY A 13 0.74 -5.40 -19.80
C GLY A 13 -0.53 -5.73 -19.01
N ALA A 14 -0.40 -6.15 -17.75
CA ALA A 14 -1.54 -6.50 -16.91
C ALA A 14 -2.42 -5.29 -16.61
N PHE A 15 -3.74 -5.50 -16.62
CA PHE A 15 -4.71 -4.47 -16.27
C PHE A 15 -4.67 -4.16 -14.77
N HIS A 16 -4.59 -2.87 -14.42
CA HIS A 16 -4.62 -2.42 -13.03
C HIS A 16 -5.95 -1.73 -12.70
N SER A 17 -6.67 -2.28 -11.72
CA SER A 17 -8.05 -1.88 -11.39
C SER A 17 -8.21 -0.43 -10.92
N GLY A 18 -7.20 0.17 -10.29
CA GLY A 18 -7.17 1.58 -9.88
C GLY A 18 -7.04 2.56 -11.05
N ILE A 19 -5.96 2.45 -11.83
CA ILE A 19 -5.68 3.32 -13.00
C ILE A 19 -6.49 2.98 -14.26
N LYS A 20 -7.26 1.88 -14.23
CA LYS A 20 -8.14 1.41 -15.31
C LYS A 20 -7.44 1.14 -16.65
N ARG A 21 -6.14 0.84 -16.62
CA ARG A 21 -5.32 0.47 -17.79
C ARG A 21 -4.09 -0.30 -17.35
N SER A 22 -3.26 -0.70 -18.31
CA SER A 22 -1.97 -1.33 -18.00
C SER A 22 -0.90 -0.30 -17.61
N PRO A 23 0.07 -0.62 -16.73
CA PRO A 23 1.17 0.29 -16.41
C PRO A 23 1.90 0.81 -17.66
N TYR A 24 2.10 -0.05 -18.67
CA TYR A 24 2.70 0.33 -19.95
C TYR A 24 1.88 1.39 -20.69
N GLU A 25 0.56 1.19 -20.77
CA GLU A 25 -0.35 2.11 -21.46
C GLU A 25 -0.47 3.47 -20.75
N ALA A 26 -0.34 3.49 -19.42
CA ALA A 26 -0.28 4.72 -18.64
C ALA A 26 1.01 5.51 -18.89
N THR A 27 2.14 4.82 -19.08
CA THR A 27 3.44 5.48 -19.29
C THR A 27 3.67 5.91 -20.74
N PHE A 28 3.26 5.07 -21.69
CA PHE A 28 3.60 5.23 -23.11
C PHE A 28 2.44 5.69 -23.99
N GLY A 29 1.20 5.72 -23.48
CA GLY A 29 0.03 6.19 -24.21
C GLY A 29 -0.54 5.21 -25.23
N ASN A 30 0.04 4.01 -25.33
CA ASN A 30 -0.36 2.95 -26.24
C ASN A 30 -0.29 1.58 -25.54
N LYS A 31 -1.07 0.61 -26.03
CA LYS A 31 -1.05 -0.75 -25.50
C LYS A 31 0.31 -1.40 -25.78
N MET A 32 0.75 -2.26 -24.86
CA MET A 32 1.99 -3.01 -25.04
C MET A 32 1.81 -4.01 -26.20
N LYS A 33 2.71 -3.93 -27.18
CA LYS A 33 2.73 -4.84 -28.33
C LYS A 33 3.28 -6.19 -27.88
N MET A 34 2.47 -7.25 -28.03
CA MET A 34 2.86 -8.62 -27.68
C MET A 34 2.85 -9.49 -28.94
N GLY A 35 3.96 -10.22 -29.18
CA GLY A 35 4.10 -11.15 -30.29
C GLY A 35 4.27 -10.51 -31.68
N LEU A 36 4.40 -11.36 -32.70
CA LEU A 36 4.64 -10.96 -34.09
C LEU A 36 3.43 -10.25 -34.73
N ALA A 37 2.21 -10.57 -34.27
CA ALA A 37 0.96 -9.93 -34.72
C ALA A 37 0.91 -8.42 -34.49
N ASN A 38 1.76 -7.91 -33.59
CA ASN A 38 1.88 -6.49 -33.26
C ASN A 38 3.25 -5.90 -33.65
N SER A 39 4.05 -6.62 -34.45
CA SER A 39 5.39 -6.23 -34.86
C SER A 39 5.38 -5.24 -36.04
N ILE A 40 6.57 -4.90 -36.56
CA ILE A 40 6.74 -4.08 -37.78
C ILE A 40 6.49 -4.93 -39.05
N ILE A 41 6.36 -6.25 -38.90
CA ILE A 41 6.13 -7.18 -40.00
C ILE A 41 4.68 -7.01 -40.48
N PRO A 42 4.45 -6.78 -41.78
CA PRO A 42 3.11 -6.58 -42.31
C PRO A 42 2.26 -7.85 -42.16
N LYS A 43 0.97 -7.67 -41.87
CA LYS A 43 0.05 -8.75 -41.46
C LYS A 43 -0.12 -9.85 -42.51
N ASN A 44 0.11 -9.53 -43.78
CA ASN A 44 0.06 -10.45 -44.92
C ASN A 44 1.21 -11.47 -44.95
N VAL A 45 2.34 -11.17 -44.32
CA VAL A 45 3.51 -12.07 -44.29
C VAL A 45 3.42 -13.06 -43.12
N LEU A 46 2.71 -12.69 -42.04
CA LEU A 46 2.59 -13.51 -40.82
C LEU A 46 2.07 -14.94 -41.05
N PRO A 47 1.07 -15.21 -41.91
CA PRO A 47 0.57 -16.57 -42.15
C PRO A 47 1.57 -17.47 -42.89
N GLY A 48 2.55 -16.88 -43.59
CA GLY A 48 3.56 -17.60 -44.38
C GLY A 48 4.84 -17.92 -43.60
N LEU A 49 5.02 -17.39 -42.39
CA LEU A 49 6.18 -17.65 -41.55
C LEU A 49 6.05 -19.02 -40.86
N GLN A 50 6.85 -19.99 -41.26
CA GLN A 50 6.84 -21.33 -40.66
C GLN A 50 8.11 -21.63 -39.86
N THR A 51 9.23 -20.99 -40.19
CA THR A 51 10.55 -21.22 -39.58
C THR A 51 11.20 -19.91 -39.10
N GLU A 52 12.21 -20.02 -38.24
CA GLU A 52 13.01 -18.87 -37.76
C GLU A 52 13.78 -18.20 -38.92
N GLU A 53 14.20 -18.99 -39.90
CA GLU A 53 14.88 -18.54 -41.13
C GLU A 53 13.94 -17.67 -42.00
N ASP A 54 12.66 -18.04 -42.10
CA ASP A 54 11.64 -17.21 -42.78
C ASP A 54 11.46 -15.85 -42.10
N LEU A 55 11.55 -15.82 -40.76
CA LEU A 55 11.46 -14.60 -39.97
C LEU A 55 12.69 -13.71 -40.16
N GLU A 56 13.89 -14.29 -40.17
CA GLU A 56 15.13 -13.56 -40.43
C GLU A 56 15.14 -12.96 -41.84
N ALA A 57 14.70 -13.72 -42.85
CA ALA A 57 14.57 -13.24 -44.22
C ALA A 57 13.58 -12.08 -44.33
N ALA A 58 12.42 -12.19 -43.69
CA ALA A 58 11.42 -11.12 -43.66
C ALA A 58 11.89 -9.83 -42.96
N LEU A 59 12.88 -9.92 -42.06
CA LEU A 59 13.48 -8.77 -41.37
C LEU A 59 14.70 -8.17 -42.10
N THR A 60 15.37 -8.95 -42.96
CA THR A 60 16.59 -8.53 -43.67
C THR A 60 16.38 -8.13 -45.13
N GLU A 61 15.25 -8.49 -45.76
CA GLU A 61 14.92 -7.98 -47.09
C GLU A 61 14.70 -6.45 -47.09
N PRO A 62 15.45 -5.67 -47.90
CA PRO A 62 15.19 -4.25 -48.06
C PRO A 62 14.01 -4.06 -49.01
N LYS A 63 12.78 -4.18 -48.52
CA LYS A 63 11.61 -3.66 -49.23
C LYS A 63 11.18 -2.35 -48.61
N ALA A 64 11.19 -1.33 -49.46
CA ALA A 64 10.76 0.02 -49.20
C ALA A 64 9.39 0.08 -48.50
N ASN A 65 9.21 1.13 -47.69
CA ASN A 65 8.01 1.51 -46.95
C ASN A 65 7.75 0.79 -45.62
N ILE A 66 8.49 1.21 -44.58
CA ILE A 66 8.02 1.12 -43.20
C ILE A 66 6.93 2.20 -43.01
N VAL A 67 5.73 1.92 -43.49
CA VAL A 67 4.53 2.60 -42.98
C VAL A 67 4.22 1.90 -41.66
N GLU A 68 4.37 2.61 -40.53
CA GLU A 68 3.57 2.27 -39.36
C GLU A 68 2.10 2.37 -39.80
N VAL A 69 1.49 1.25 -40.17
CA VAL A 69 0.04 1.14 -40.34
C VAL A 69 -0.53 1.38 -38.94
N GLY A 70 -0.86 2.64 -38.66
CA GLY A 70 -1.91 2.95 -37.72
C GLY A 70 -3.17 2.31 -38.26
N GLU A 71 -3.87 1.55 -37.42
CA GLU A 71 -5.19 1.02 -37.71
C GLU A 71 -6.07 2.16 -38.26
N ILE A 72 -6.40 2.09 -39.55
CA ILE A 72 -7.61 2.67 -40.09
C ILE A 72 -8.64 1.55 -39.92
N ASP A 73 -9.53 1.72 -38.95
CA ASP A 73 -10.73 0.91 -38.80
C ASP A 73 -11.69 1.30 -39.94
N GLU A 74 -11.54 0.71 -41.12
CA GLU A 74 -12.59 0.70 -42.15
C GLU A 74 -12.38 -0.51 -43.07
N GLU A 75 -13.27 -1.49 -42.93
CA GLU A 75 -13.40 -2.62 -43.85
C GLU A 75 -13.88 -2.09 -45.20
N VAL A 76 -13.05 -2.18 -46.23
CA VAL A 76 -13.47 -1.97 -47.62
C VAL A 76 -13.05 -3.19 -48.43
N GLU A 77 -14.06 -3.94 -48.90
CA GLU A 77 -13.91 -5.05 -49.84
C GLU A 77 -13.30 -4.55 -51.16
N ILE A 78 -12.38 -5.32 -51.74
CA ILE A 78 -11.86 -5.04 -53.09
C ILE A 78 -11.96 -6.31 -53.93
N ASP A 79 -12.78 -6.19 -54.97
CA ASP A 79 -13.02 -7.13 -56.07
C ASP A 79 -11.80 -7.18 -57.02
N ASP A 80 -11.67 -8.31 -57.71
CA ASP A 80 -10.52 -8.69 -58.54
C ASP A 80 -10.21 -7.76 -59.75
N ASP A 81 -8.96 -7.85 -60.23
CA ASP A 81 -8.38 -7.35 -61.50
C ASP A 81 -7.86 -5.89 -61.58
N VAL A 82 -6.53 -5.74 -61.76
CA VAL A 82 -5.85 -5.18 -62.95
C VAL A 82 -4.36 -4.86 -62.67
N GLU A 83 -3.56 -5.08 -63.70
CA GLU A 83 -2.10 -5.16 -63.81
C GLU A 83 -1.29 -3.90 -63.46
N THR A 84 -0.03 -4.17 -63.13
CA THR A 84 1.08 -3.26 -62.82
C THR A 84 1.37 -2.19 -63.87
N HIS A 85 1.55 -0.93 -63.45
CA HIS A 85 2.57 -0.03 -64.00
C HIS A 85 3.10 0.91 -62.90
N GLY A 86 4.43 0.94 -62.75
CA GLY A 86 5.12 1.70 -61.72
C GLY A 86 5.23 3.18 -62.05
N GLU A 87 4.81 4.02 -61.10
CA GLU A 87 5.20 5.42 -60.99
C GLU A 87 5.59 5.71 -59.54
N THR A 88 6.81 6.20 -59.34
CA THR A 88 7.35 6.56 -58.04
C THR A 88 6.79 7.93 -57.65
N ILE A 89 5.86 7.94 -56.69
CA ILE A 89 5.34 9.17 -56.08
C ILE A 89 6.22 9.52 -54.87
N TYR A 90 6.92 10.64 -54.95
CA TYR A 90 7.62 11.24 -53.80
C TYR A 90 6.56 11.79 -52.82
N VAL A 91 6.42 11.18 -51.64
CA VAL A 91 5.58 11.72 -50.56
C VAL A 91 6.47 12.44 -49.55
N GLU A 92 6.22 13.74 -49.39
CA GLU A 92 6.91 14.66 -48.49
C GLU A 92 6.86 14.20 -47.03
N THR A 93 7.96 14.38 -46.30
CA THR A 93 8.22 13.99 -44.90
C THR A 93 7.42 14.75 -43.82
N ARG A 94 6.16 15.15 -44.09
CA ARG A 94 5.33 15.94 -43.15
C ARG A 94 4.57 15.10 -42.08
N ASP A 95 4.47 13.79 -42.23
CA ASP A 95 3.56 12.97 -41.41
C ASP A 95 4.13 12.46 -40.07
N ILE A 96 5.44 12.55 -39.85
CA ILE A 96 6.08 12.09 -38.60
C ILE A 96 5.95 13.14 -37.48
N GLU A 97 5.94 14.42 -37.82
CA GLU A 97 5.94 15.52 -36.85
C GLU A 97 4.64 15.61 -36.03
N ASN A 98 3.51 15.14 -36.58
CA ASN A 98 2.20 15.19 -35.91
C ASN A 98 1.96 14.02 -34.92
N LYS A 99 2.76 12.94 -34.96
CA LYS A 99 2.57 11.76 -34.09
C LYS A 99 3.05 11.97 -32.65
N ILE A 100 4.14 12.69 -32.44
CA ILE A 100 4.74 12.95 -31.11
C ILE A 100 3.83 13.82 -30.23
N PRO A 101 3.27 14.97 -30.70
CA PRO A 101 2.37 15.78 -29.89
C PRO A 101 1.06 15.06 -29.58
N ALA A 102 0.49 14.32 -30.54
CA ALA A 102 -0.71 13.51 -30.33
C ALA A 102 -0.51 12.43 -29.25
N ARG A 103 0.62 11.72 -29.27
CA ARG A 103 0.97 10.73 -28.24
C ARG A 103 1.14 11.36 -26.87
N THR A 104 1.74 12.54 -26.79
CA THR A 104 1.93 13.28 -25.54
C THR A 104 0.60 13.71 -24.92
N GLN A 105 -0.35 14.17 -25.75
CA GLN A 105 -1.71 14.50 -25.31
C GLN A 105 -2.43 13.25 -24.77
N LYS A 106 -2.33 12.12 -25.47
CA LYS A 106 -2.92 10.85 -25.02
C LYS A 106 -2.36 10.40 -23.66
N ILE A 107 -1.05 10.53 -23.43
CA ILE A 107 -0.45 10.24 -22.11
C ILE A 107 -1.02 11.15 -21.01
N LYS A 108 -1.21 12.45 -21.29
CA LYS A 108 -1.81 13.37 -20.30
C LYS A 108 -3.24 12.97 -19.95
N GLN A 109 -4.08 12.72 -20.95
CA GLN A 109 -5.44 12.22 -20.76
C GLN A 109 -5.46 10.92 -19.94
N HIS A 110 -4.58 9.98 -20.28
CA HIS A 110 -4.46 8.72 -19.56
C HIS A 110 -4.11 8.91 -18.08
N ARG A 111 -3.24 9.87 -17.76
CA ARG A 111 -2.86 10.19 -16.38
C ARG A 111 -4.01 10.83 -15.60
N GLU A 112 -4.77 11.73 -16.23
CA GLU A 112 -5.94 12.37 -15.62
C GLU A 112 -7.03 11.33 -15.29
N GLU A 113 -7.36 10.47 -16.25
CA GLU A 113 -8.31 9.36 -16.05
C GLU A 113 -7.84 8.39 -14.96
N SER A 114 -6.54 8.08 -14.93
CA SER A 114 -5.94 7.23 -13.90
C SER A 114 -6.07 7.86 -12.51
N LEU A 115 -5.86 9.16 -12.40
CA LEU A 115 -6.01 9.93 -11.17
C LEU A 115 -7.48 9.87 -10.69
N ILE A 116 -8.45 10.07 -11.59
CA ILE A 116 -9.88 9.97 -11.27
C ILE A 116 -10.23 8.56 -10.79
N GLY A 117 -9.69 7.52 -11.45
CA GLY A 117 -9.88 6.12 -11.05
C GLY A 117 -9.38 5.84 -9.64
N LEU A 118 -8.17 6.30 -9.31
CA LEU A 118 -7.58 6.19 -7.97
C LEU A 118 -8.39 6.96 -6.92
N GLN A 119 -8.85 8.18 -7.23
CA GLN A 119 -9.72 8.94 -6.34
C GLN A 119 -11.05 8.23 -6.07
N LYS A 120 -11.65 7.62 -7.10
CA LYS A 120 -12.89 6.83 -6.94
C LYS A 120 -12.66 5.63 -6.03
N GLN A 121 -11.53 4.93 -6.20
CA GLN A 121 -11.16 3.81 -5.34
C GLN A 121 -10.92 4.26 -3.90
N ALA A 122 -10.19 5.36 -3.69
CA ALA A 122 -9.96 5.92 -2.35
C ALA A 122 -11.28 6.28 -1.65
N ARG A 123 -12.23 6.91 -2.37
CA ARG A 123 -13.57 7.20 -1.84
C ARG A 123 -14.33 5.93 -1.45
N GLN A 124 -14.28 4.89 -2.27
CA GLN A 124 -14.91 3.60 -1.95
C GLN A 124 -14.27 2.95 -0.71
N MET A 125 -12.94 3.00 -0.58
CA MET A 125 -12.23 2.49 0.60
C MET A 125 -12.65 3.24 1.87
N LEU A 126 -12.78 4.57 1.82
CA LEU A 126 -13.27 5.38 2.94
C LEU A 126 -14.71 5.03 3.32
N GLN A 127 -15.61 4.91 2.34
CA GLN A 127 -17.00 4.52 2.59
C GLN A 127 -17.10 3.13 3.23
N MET A 128 -16.34 2.16 2.73
CA MET A 128 -16.28 0.82 3.31
C MET A 128 -15.73 0.84 4.74
N SER A 129 -14.69 1.64 4.98
CA SER A 129 -14.10 1.82 6.32
C SER A 129 -15.12 2.40 7.31
N ASN A 130 -15.81 3.47 6.93
CA ASN A 130 -16.81 4.14 7.77
C ASN A 130 -18.02 3.24 8.04
N LYS A 131 -18.42 2.41 7.07
CA LYS A 131 -19.48 1.40 7.27
C LYS A 131 -19.05 0.31 8.26
N LYS A 132 -17.79 -0.12 8.22
CA LYS A 132 -17.25 -1.14 9.13
C LYS A 132 -17.00 -0.60 10.54
N MET A 133 -16.65 0.68 10.66
CA MET A 133 -16.29 1.31 11.93
C MET A 133 -17.18 2.53 12.16
N PRO A 134 -18.42 2.33 12.65
CA PRO A 134 -19.37 3.42 12.87
C PRO A 134 -18.87 4.38 13.93
N ILE A 135 -19.26 5.65 13.82
CA ILE A 135 -18.91 6.73 14.77
C ILE A 135 -19.30 6.31 16.20
N VAL A 136 -18.46 6.69 17.16
CA VAL A 136 -18.66 6.39 18.59
C VAL A 136 -19.10 7.66 19.30
N LEU A 137 -20.13 7.56 20.13
CA LEU A 137 -20.66 8.70 20.86
C LEU A 137 -19.87 8.91 22.17
N ILE A 138 -19.89 10.16 22.63
CA ILE A 138 -19.30 10.53 23.92
C ILE A 138 -19.98 9.72 25.04
N GLY A 139 -19.20 9.23 25.98
CA GLY A 139 -19.67 8.42 27.10
C GLY A 139 -19.68 6.90 26.85
N GLN A 140 -19.52 6.44 25.61
CA GLN A 140 -19.48 5.00 25.31
C GLN A 140 -18.16 4.35 25.78
N THR A 141 -18.25 3.07 26.13
CA THR A 141 -17.07 2.27 26.52
C THR A 141 -16.40 1.66 25.28
N VAL A 142 -15.09 1.78 25.21
CA VAL A 142 -14.24 1.29 24.12
C VAL A 142 -13.10 0.43 24.66
N LYS A 143 -12.55 -0.44 23.81
CA LYS A 143 -11.42 -1.31 24.11
C LYS A 143 -10.25 -0.96 23.20
N ILE A 144 -9.10 -0.68 23.80
CA ILE A 144 -7.84 -0.43 23.09
C ILE A 144 -6.98 -1.69 23.21
N LYS A 145 -6.43 -2.21 22.11
CA LYS A 145 -5.53 -3.37 22.15
C LYS A 145 -4.18 -2.98 22.73
N ILE A 146 -3.67 -3.79 23.66
CA ILE A 146 -2.36 -3.57 24.29
C ILE A 146 -1.33 -4.50 23.65
N PRO A 147 -0.16 -3.98 23.21
CA PRO A 147 0.95 -4.82 22.74
C PRO A 147 1.40 -5.84 23.79
N GLU A 148 1.88 -7.00 23.34
CA GLU A 148 2.35 -8.04 24.27
C GLU A 148 3.52 -7.58 25.15
N VAL A 149 4.39 -6.71 24.62
CA VAL A 149 5.52 -6.15 25.37
C VAL A 149 5.09 -5.28 26.55
N ASP A 150 3.88 -4.72 26.52
CA ASP A 150 3.36 -3.78 27.52
C ASP A 150 2.45 -4.46 28.57
N ARG A 151 2.19 -5.76 28.42
CA ARG A 151 1.30 -6.53 29.31
C ARG A 151 2.00 -7.76 29.90
N SER A 152 1.66 -8.12 31.13
CA SER A 152 2.05 -9.42 31.69
C SER A 152 1.25 -10.57 31.06
N LYS A 153 1.64 -11.82 31.31
CA LYS A 153 0.88 -13.00 30.86
C LYS A 153 -0.52 -13.10 31.49
N ILE A 154 -0.69 -12.50 32.67
CA ILE A 154 -1.93 -12.52 33.46
C ILE A 154 -2.82 -11.32 33.10
N ASP A 155 -2.23 -10.24 32.59
CA ASP A 155 -2.94 -9.02 32.24
C ASP A 155 -3.90 -9.17 31.06
N ALA A 156 -4.96 -8.36 31.08
CA ALA A 156 -5.92 -8.26 29.99
C ALA A 156 -5.24 -7.84 28.68
N ARG A 157 -5.73 -8.38 27.55
CA ARG A 157 -5.25 -8.02 26.20
C ARG A 157 -5.68 -6.63 25.74
N THR A 158 -6.67 -6.06 26.43
CA THR A 158 -7.29 -4.79 26.05
C THR A 158 -7.47 -3.89 27.25
N LEU A 159 -7.21 -2.60 27.05
CA LEU A 159 -7.49 -1.53 28.01
C LEU A 159 -8.91 -1.01 27.77
N MET A 160 -9.78 -1.08 28.78
CA MET A 160 -11.11 -0.48 28.75
C MET A 160 -11.02 1.02 29.02
N SER A 161 -11.61 1.82 28.14
CA SER A 161 -11.64 3.29 28.24
C SER A 161 -13.03 3.81 27.89
N LYS A 162 -13.37 5.02 28.32
CA LYS A 162 -14.59 5.74 27.96
C LYS A 162 -14.25 6.88 27.02
N VAL A 163 -15.10 7.15 26.03
CA VAL A 163 -14.94 8.33 25.17
C VAL A 163 -15.30 9.58 25.96
N LEU A 164 -14.35 10.50 26.12
CA LEU A 164 -14.54 11.76 26.83
C LEU A 164 -14.97 12.88 25.88
N GLN A 165 -14.29 12.99 24.75
CA GLN A 165 -14.50 14.06 23.78
C GLN A 165 -14.14 13.59 22.37
N VAL A 166 -14.81 14.14 21.37
CA VAL A 166 -14.42 14.05 19.96
C VAL A 166 -13.80 15.39 19.56
N VAL A 167 -12.57 15.34 19.06
CA VAL A 167 -11.77 16.48 18.61
C VAL A 167 -11.68 16.40 17.07
N ASP A 168 -11.91 17.53 16.39
CA ASP A 168 -11.76 17.65 14.94
C ASP A 168 -12.47 16.54 14.12
N ALA A 169 -13.64 16.09 14.60
CA ALA A 169 -14.50 15.02 14.05
C ALA A 169 -13.90 13.60 13.98
N ASP A 170 -12.60 13.44 13.75
CA ASP A 170 -11.95 12.13 13.51
C ASP A 170 -11.12 11.62 14.70
N PHE A 171 -10.81 12.50 15.66
CA PHE A 171 -9.98 12.18 16.81
C PHE A 171 -10.80 12.06 18.10
N TYR A 172 -10.41 11.13 18.95
CA TYR A 172 -11.13 10.79 20.18
C TYR A 172 -10.18 10.91 21.37
N ARG A 173 -10.61 11.66 22.38
CA ARG A 173 -9.95 11.69 23.70
C ARG A 173 -10.59 10.61 24.57
N LEU A 174 -9.77 9.71 25.08
CA LEU A 174 -10.21 8.53 25.82
C LEU A 174 -9.78 8.62 27.27
N GLY A 175 -10.67 8.20 28.18
CA GLY A 175 -10.45 8.20 29.62
C GLY A 175 -10.49 6.80 30.19
N THR A 176 -9.58 6.50 31.12
CA THR A 176 -9.55 5.22 31.83
C THR A 176 -9.79 5.45 33.32
N LYS A 177 -9.99 4.38 34.10
CA LYS A 177 -10.06 4.48 35.57
C LYS A 177 -8.77 5.05 36.18
N ALA A 178 -7.62 4.91 35.50
CA ALA A 178 -6.34 5.42 35.94
C ALA A 178 -6.17 6.92 35.67
N GLY A 179 -6.76 7.42 34.57
CA GLY A 179 -6.62 8.80 34.13
C GLY A 179 -6.98 8.98 32.66
N THR A 180 -6.83 10.21 32.18
CA THR A 180 -7.11 10.59 30.79
C THR A 180 -5.91 10.30 29.90
N LEU A 181 -6.14 9.63 28.77
CA LEU A 181 -5.04 9.29 27.85
C LEU A 181 -4.55 10.56 27.14
N SER A 182 -3.24 10.81 27.21
CA SER A 182 -2.61 11.99 26.60
C SER A 182 -2.65 11.96 25.07
N GLN A 183 -2.67 10.76 24.47
CA GLN A 183 -2.75 10.57 23.03
C GLN A 183 -4.21 10.66 22.54
N LEU A 184 -4.41 11.33 21.40
CA LEU A 184 -5.67 11.28 20.65
C LEU A 184 -5.75 10.01 19.79
N PHE A 185 -6.92 9.40 19.77
CA PHE A 185 -7.15 8.14 19.06
C PHE A 185 -7.98 8.34 17.82
N THR A 186 -7.62 7.65 16.74
CA THR A 186 -8.46 7.52 15.55
C THR A 186 -9.41 6.35 15.70
N ARG A 187 -10.54 6.38 14.98
CA ARG A 187 -11.60 5.36 15.09
C ARG A 187 -11.12 3.91 14.92
N ASN A 188 -10.09 3.67 14.12
CA ASN A 188 -9.52 2.35 13.84
C ASN A 188 -8.62 1.77 14.96
N GLN A 189 -8.22 2.58 15.94
CA GLN A 189 -7.30 2.17 17.00
C GLN A 189 -8.01 1.49 18.19
N PHE A 190 -9.34 1.54 18.23
CA PHE A 190 -10.14 0.95 19.29
C PHE A 190 -11.42 0.29 18.75
N THR A 191 -11.99 -0.58 19.57
CA THR A 191 -13.26 -1.27 19.26
C THR A 191 -14.31 -0.87 20.28
N LEU A 192 -15.57 -0.74 19.85
CA LEU A 192 -16.70 -0.55 20.75
C LEU A 192 -16.83 -1.73 21.71
N CYS A 193 -17.17 -1.44 22.96
CA CYS A 193 -17.63 -2.44 23.91
C CYS A 193 -19.16 -2.40 23.91
N GLU A 194 -19.80 -3.56 23.77
CA GLU A 194 -21.27 -3.68 23.80
C GLU A 194 -21.82 -3.34 25.20
N GLU A 195 -21.05 -3.63 26.24
CA GLU A 195 -21.41 -3.37 27.62
C GLU A 195 -20.72 -2.12 28.17
N ASN A 196 -21.49 -1.28 28.87
CA ASN A 196 -21.03 -0.02 29.47
C ASN A 196 -20.46 -0.22 30.88
N PHE A 197 -19.32 -0.89 31.00
CA PHE A 197 -18.68 -1.15 32.30
C PHE A 197 -18.19 0.11 33.04
N LEU A 198 -18.12 1.27 32.37
CA LEU A 198 -17.57 2.52 32.89
C LEU A 198 -18.63 3.64 33.02
N GLU A 199 -19.91 3.29 33.05
CA GLU A 199 -21.00 4.28 33.03
C GLU A 199 -20.93 5.26 34.22
N SER A 200 -20.68 4.76 35.43
CA SER A 200 -20.54 5.53 36.68
C SER A 200 -19.09 5.75 37.14
N ALA A 201 -18.10 5.35 36.35
CA ALA A 201 -16.70 5.47 36.76
C ALA A 201 -16.25 6.94 36.71
N ILE A 202 -15.78 7.46 37.85
CA ILE A 202 -15.09 8.76 37.92
C ILE A 202 -13.75 8.59 37.22
N ILE A 203 -13.54 9.35 36.14
CA ILE A 203 -12.30 9.34 35.37
C ILE A 203 -11.43 10.50 35.85
N PRO A 204 -10.23 10.23 36.37
CA PRO A 204 -9.32 11.28 36.78
C PRO A 204 -8.86 12.14 35.58
N GLU A 205 -8.74 13.45 35.78
CA GLU A 205 -8.30 14.41 34.74
C GLU A 205 -6.78 14.43 34.51
N ASN A 206 -6.01 13.68 35.30
CA ASN A 206 -4.58 13.58 35.11
C ASN A 206 -4.26 12.92 33.75
N GLU A 207 -3.30 13.51 33.03
CA GLU A 207 -2.87 12.97 31.76
C GLU A 207 -1.87 11.82 31.96
N ILE A 208 -2.17 10.68 31.36
CA ILE A 208 -1.41 9.45 31.51
C ILE A 208 -1.21 8.80 30.12
N GLY A 209 -0.03 8.21 29.90
CA GLY A 209 0.23 7.42 28.70
C GLY A 209 -0.37 6.01 28.78
N ILE A 210 -0.67 5.37 27.63
CA ILE A 210 -1.29 4.03 27.57
C ILE A 210 -0.55 3.02 28.46
N ARG A 211 0.79 2.97 28.36
CA ARG A 211 1.63 2.04 29.16
C ARG A 211 1.47 2.25 30.66
N GLN A 212 1.41 3.50 31.10
CA GLN A 212 1.26 3.83 32.52
C GLN A 212 -0.14 3.48 33.01
N ALA A 213 -1.18 3.73 32.22
CA ALA A 213 -2.54 3.29 32.53
C ALA A 213 -2.62 1.75 32.65
N VAL A 214 -2.00 1.01 31.73
CA VAL A 214 -1.92 -0.46 31.80
C VAL A 214 -1.18 -0.92 33.05
N SER A 215 -0.05 -0.29 33.39
CA SER A 215 0.73 -0.63 34.58
C SER A 215 -0.05 -0.40 35.88
N GLN A 216 -0.81 0.70 35.98
CA GLN A 216 -1.62 1.02 37.17
C GLN A 216 -2.86 0.12 37.31
N LEU A 217 -3.46 -0.30 36.19
CA LEU A 217 -4.65 -1.17 36.20
C LEU A 217 -4.31 -2.66 36.23
N SER A 218 -3.04 -3.01 36.01
CA SER A 218 -2.55 -4.38 36.10
C SER A 218 -2.42 -4.83 37.55
N LEU A 219 -2.85 -6.06 37.82
CA LEU A 219 -2.62 -6.74 39.11
C LEU A 219 -1.14 -6.97 39.40
N THR A 220 -0.32 -7.05 38.35
CA THR A 220 1.11 -7.39 38.42
C THR A 220 2.02 -6.19 38.09
N GLY A 221 1.48 -4.98 37.98
CA GLY A 221 2.25 -3.77 37.67
C GLY A 221 2.63 -3.59 36.20
N GLY A 222 2.02 -4.34 35.27
CA GLY A 222 2.20 -4.19 33.81
C GLY A 222 3.34 -5.03 33.23
N GLN A 223 4.30 -4.40 32.53
CA GLN A 223 5.43 -5.06 31.87
C GLN A 223 6.09 -6.11 32.78
N GLY A 224 5.76 -7.38 32.52
CA GLY A 224 5.97 -8.49 33.45
C GLY A 224 7.42 -8.90 33.69
N LEU A 225 8.41 -8.10 33.29
CA LEU A 225 9.81 -8.35 33.59
C LEU A 225 10.65 -7.08 33.49
N ILE A 226 10.95 -6.48 34.64
CA ILE A 226 11.97 -5.43 34.74
C ILE A 226 13.33 -6.13 34.79
N ARG A 227 14.19 -5.84 33.81
CA ARG A 227 15.61 -6.23 33.83
C ARG A 227 16.50 -4.99 33.92
N CYS A 228 17.59 -5.09 34.66
CA CYS A 228 18.66 -4.10 34.59
C CYS A 228 19.73 -4.55 33.59
N ASP A 229 20.31 -3.59 32.87
CA ASP A 229 21.41 -3.83 31.93
C ASP A 229 22.78 -3.49 32.58
N CYS A 230 22.86 -3.68 33.91
CA CYS A 230 24.05 -3.33 34.70
C CYS A 230 25.20 -4.30 34.40
N LEU A 231 26.36 -3.77 34.07
CA LEU A 231 27.61 -4.53 33.85
C LEU A 231 28.46 -4.68 35.12
N LYS A 232 28.08 -3.99 36.20
CA LYS A 232 28.76 -3.97 37.52
C LYS A 232 27.75 -4.33 38.62
N LYS A 233 28.24 -4.50 39.86
CA LYS A 233 27.41 -4.73 41.06
C LYS A 233 26.31 -3.66 41.19
N CYS A 234 25.07 -4.10 41.45
CA CYS A 234 23.88 -3.24 41.57
C CYS A 234 23.81 -2.50 42.93
N GLU A 235 24.80 -1.67 43.22
CA GLU A 235 24.93 -0.96 44.50
C GLU A 235 24.21 0.39 44.53
N THR A 236 24.05 1.03 43.38
CA THR A 236 23.46 2.38 43.28
C THR A 236 22.09 2.35 42.59
N ASN A 237 21.31 3.41 42.75
CA ASN A 237 20.03 3.62 42.05
C ASN A 237 20.19 3.79 40.53
N ARG A 238 21.40 3.68 39.98
CA ARG A 238 21.62 3.47 38.54
C ARG A 238 21.08 2.13 38.07
N CYS A 239 20.96 1.14 38.96
CA CYS A 239 20.29 -0.11 38.67
C CYS A 239 18.77 0.09 38.60
N LYS A 240 18.16 -0.25 37.44
CA LYS A 240 16.70 -0.18 37.22
C LYS A 240 15.91 -0.98 38.26
N CYS A 241 16.39 -2.16 38.65
CA CYS A 241 15.72 -3.00 39.66
C CYS A 241 15.74 -2.33 41.02
N ARG A 242 16.93 -1.92 41.49
CA ARG A 242 17.11 -1.23 42.79
C ARG A 242 16.34 0.09 42.87
N SER A 243 16.35 0.88 41.80
CA SER A 243 15.60 2.15 41.73
C SER A 243 14.09 1.98 41.91
N LYS A 244 13.57 0.80 41.58
CA LYS A 244 12.15 0.43 41.73
C LYS A 244 11.91 -0.42 42.99
N ASN A 245 12.88 -0.49 43.90
CA ASN A 245 12.85 -1.35 45.10
C ASN A 245 12.59 -2.84 44.78
N LEU A 246 13.12 -3.33 43.65
CA LEU A 246 13.04 -4.72 43.23
C LEU A 246 14.42 -5.39 43.28
N LEU A 247 14.43 -6.68 43.61
CA LEU A 247 15.62 -7.52 43.57
C LEU A 247 15.94 -7.96 42.12
N CYS A 248 17.22 -8.04 41.78
CA CYS A 248 17.71 -8.52 40.49
C CYS A 248 17.60 -10.04 40.42
N ASN A 249 16.90 -10.56 39.40
CA ASN A 249 16.81 -12.00 39.14
C ASN A 249 17.91 -12.48 38.17
N SER A 250 17.94 -13.79 37.92
CA SER A 250 18.88 -14.45 36.99
C SER A 250 18.78 -13.99 35.53
N ARG A 251 17.74 -13.23 35.15
CA ARG A 251 17.61 -12.63 33.81
C ARG A 251 18.29 -11.25 33.69
N CYS A 252 18.66 -10.63 34.82
CA CYS A 252 19.43 -9.39 34.85
C CYS A 252 20.93 -9.65 34.70
N HIS A 253 21.40 -10.72 35.32
CA HIS A 253 22.79 -11.14 35.29
C HIS A 253 22.85 -12.65 35.15
N SER A 254 23.51 -13.14 34.10
CA SER A 254 23.71 -14.57 33.86
C SER A 254 24.68 -15.19 34.89
N SER A 255 25.79 -14.51 35.20
CA SER A 255 26.86 -15.05 36.06
C SER A 255 27.63 -14.01 36.90
N GLN A 256 27.31 -12.72 36.79
CA GLN A 256 28.02 -11.67 37.53
C GLN A 256 27.57 -11.57 39.00
N ALA A 257 28.50 -11.19 39.88
CA ALA A 257 28.19 -10.90 41.28
C ALA A 257 27.28 -9.65 41.35
N CYS A 258 26.01 -9.87 41.69
CA CYS A 258 25.05 -8.81 41.95
C CYS A 258 24.82 -8.68 43.46
N THR A 259 24.85 -7.45 43.97
CA THR A 259 24.63 -7.11 45.37
C THR A 259 23.17 -6.80 45.71
N ASN A 260 22.30 -6.71 44.70
CA ASN A 260 20.86 -6.47 44.84
C ASN A 260 20.10 -7.72 44.41
N LYS A 261 20.35 -8.87 45.04
CA LYS A 261 19.70 -10.16 44.77
C LYS A 261 18.60 -10.45 45.79
#